data_AF-A0A673III3-F1
#
_entry.id   AF-A0A673III3-F1
#
_cell.length_a   1.000
_cell.length_b   1.000
_cell.length_c   1.000
_cell.angle_alpha   90.00
_cell.angle_beta   90.00
_cell.angle_gamma   90.00
#
_symmetry.space_group_name_H-M   'P 1'
#
loop_
_entity.id
_entity.type
_entity.pdbx_description
1 polymer ?
#
loop_
_entity_poly.entity_id
_entity_poly.type
_entity_poly.pdbx_seq_one_letter_code
_entity_poly.pdbx_strand_id
1 'polypeptide(L)'
;LTLLFLSLLFIFVFKMLQLRLQQRRTREQLADQGIMPPLKTPGAFHGQLRSLERARTVNFLKHKIRSRPDRAELVRMHILQETHAEPSLQATQMKLKRARLADDLNEKIAQRPGPMELVEKNILPVDIGQQ
;
A
#
# COMPACT_ATOMS: atom_id res chain seq x y z
N LEU A 1 -37.52 40.52 -42.16
CA LEU A 1 -37.88 39.33 -41.34
C LEU A 1 -36.75 38.31 -41.26
N THR A 2 -36.18 37.87 -42.39
CA THR A 2 -35.05 36.91 -42.46
C THR A 2 -33.77 37.40 -41.80
N LEU A 3 -33.34 38.64 -42.06
CA LEU A 3 -32.17 39.25 -41.42
C LEU A 3 -32.33 39.39 -39.90
N LEU A 4 -33.55 39.66 -39.44
CA LEU A 4 -33.86 39.80 -38.02
C LEU A 4 -33.83 38.44 -37.32
N PHE A 5 -34.35 37.39 -37.97
CA PHE A 5 -34.24 36.01 -37.50
C PHE A 5 -32.78 35.54 -37.43
N LEU A 6 -31.98 35.82 -38.47
CA LEU A 6 -30.56 35.47 -38.50
C LEU A 6 -29.76 36.21 -37.41
N SER A 7 -30.09 37.48 -37.15
CA SER A 7 -29.50 38.27 -36.07
C SER A 7 -29.86 37.71 -34.68
N LEU A 8 -31.14 37.40 -34.43
CA LEU A 8 -31.57 36.75 -33.19
C LEU A 8 -30.93 35.37 -33.00
N LEU A 9 -30.83 34.57 -34.06
CA LEU A 9 -30.17 33.28 -34.03
C LEU A 9 -28.67 33.42 -33.69
N PHE A 10 -28.00 34.40 -34.30
CA PHE A 10 -26.60 34.71 -34.00
C PHE A 10 -26.41 35.11 -32.52
N ILE A 11 -27.26 36.00 -32.01
CA ILE A 11 -27.23 36.43 -30.60
C ILE A 11 -27.47 35.23 -29.67
N PHE A 12 -28.42 34.36 -30.00
CA PHE A 12 -28.72 33.16 -29.21
C PHE A 12 -27.52 32.19 -29.18
N VAL A 13 -26.94 31.87 -30.33
CA VAL A 13 -25.76 31.00 -30.43
C VAL A 13 -24.59 31.59 -29.66
N PHE A 14 -24.35 32.90 -29.79
CA PHE A 14 -23.29 33.60 -29.07
C PHE A 14 -23.48 33.54 -27.55
N LYS A 15 -24.71 33.81 -27.06
CA LYS A 15 -25.05 33.74 -25.64
C LYS A 15 -24.91 32.32 -25.08
N MET A 16 -25.33 31.31 -25.82
CA MET A 16 -25.16 29.91 -25.42
C MET A 16 -23.68 29.51 -25.32
N LEU A 17 -22.86 29.91 -26.29
CA LEU A 17 -21.42 29.65 -26.25
C LEU A 17 -20.75 30.32 -25.04
N GLN A 18 -21.12 31.58 -24.75
CA GLN A 18 -20.60 32.30 -23.59
C GLN A 18 -20.89 31.55 -22.27
N LEU A 19 -22.12 31.03 -22.09
CA LEU A 19 -22.48 30.26 -20.90
C LEU A 19 -21.68 28.94 -20.80
N ARG A 20 -21.52 28.22 -21.92
CA ARG A 20 -20.74 26.97 -21.96
C ARG A 20 -19.27 27.18 -21.66
N LEU A 21 -18.69 28.31 -22.10
CA LEU A 21 -17.30 28.67 -21.80
C LEU A 21 -17.11 29.05 -20.33
N GLN A 22 -18.10 29.67 -19.68
CA GLN A 22 -18.04 29.96 -18.25
C GLN A 22 -18.13 28.71 -17.38
N GLN A 23 -18.92 27.72 -17.81
CA GLN A 23 -19.09 26.44 -17.10
C GLN A 23 -17.96 25.43 -17.39
N ARG A 24 -16.93 25.80 -18.17
CA ARG A 24 -15.86 24.88 -18.54
C ARG A 24 -14.94 24.59 -17.36
N ARG A 25 -14.46 23.35 -17.27
CA ARG A 25 -13.42 22.94 -16.31
C ARG A 25 -12.06 23.49 -16.73
N THR A 26 -11.16 23.67 -15.77
CA THR A 26 -9.79 24.11 -16.09
C THR A 26 -9.03 23.01 -16.82
N ARG A 27 -7.98 23.38 -17.56
CA ARG A 27 -7.19 22.40 -18.33
C ARG A 27 -6.43 21.46 -17.39
N GLU A 28 -6.02 21.97 -16.23
CA GLU A 28 -5.33 21.22 -15.18
C GLU A 28 -6.26 20.12 -14.65
N GLN A 29 -7.50 20.48 -14.28
CA GLN A 29 -8.50 19.52 -13.81
C GLN A 29 -8.79 18.42 -14.84
N LEU A 30 -8.83 18.75 -16.13
CA LEU A 30 -9.05 17.77 -17.19
C LEU A 30 -7.84 16.83 -17.36
N ALA A 31 -6.62 17.34 -17.18
CA ALA A 31 -5.41 16.53 -17.24
C ALA A 31 -5.30 15.60 -16.03
N ASP A 32 -5.62 16.08 -14.84
CA ASP A 32 -5.64 15.31 -13.59
C ASP A 32 -6.69 14.19 -13.63
N GLN A 33 -7.83 14.42 -14.28
CA GLN A 33 -8.86 13.40 -14.54
C GLN A 33 -8.50 12.44 -15.68
N GLY A 34 -7.35 12.61 -16.35
CA GLY A 34 -6.91 11.78 -17.47
C GLY A 34 -7.71 11.97 -18.76
N ILE A 35 -8.52 13.04 -18.86
CA ILE A 35 -9.32 13.36 -20.06
C ILE A 35 -8.41 13.95 -21.15
N MET A 36 -7.41 14.75 -20.77
CA MET A 36 -6.44 15.33 -21.70
C MET A 36 -5.00 14.95 -21.35
N PRO A 37 -4.07 15.01 -22.33
CA PRO A 37 -2.65 14.82 -22.08
C PRO A 37 -2.09 15.80 -21.03
N PRO A 38 -1.04 15.44 -20.29
CA PRO A 38 -0.38 16.34 -19.36
C PRO A 38 0.07 17.63 -20.06
N LEU A 39 -0.25 18.79 -19.47
CA LEU A 39 0.02 20.10 -20.07
C LEU A 39 1.50 20.41 -20.29
N LYS A 40 2.38 19.74 -19.53
CA LYS A 40 3.84 19.86 -19.64
C LYS A 40 4.41 19.10 -20.85
N THR A 41 3.61 18.25 -21.48
CA THR A 41 4.04 17.38 -22.57
C THR A 41 3.61 17.95 -23.92
N PRO A 42 4.51 18.05 -24.91
CA PRO A 42 4.12 18.45 -26.26
C PRO A 42 3.08 17.48 -26.84
N GLY A 43 1.95 18.02 -27.32
CA GLY A 43 0.82 17.20 -27.79
C GLY A 43 1.17 16.23 -28.93
N ALA A 44 2.10 16.60 -29.81
CA ALA A 44 2.54 15.78 -30.93
C ALA A 44 3.19 14.45 -30.52
N PHE A 45 3.87 14.42 -29.36
CA PHE A 45 4.66 13.27 -28.91
C PHE A 45 3.98 12.46 -27.79
N HIS A 46 2.78 12.85 -27.36
CA HIS A 46 2.07 12.19 -26.26
C HIS A 46 1.89 10.68 -26.46
N GLY A 47 1.55 10.26 -27.68
CA GLY A 47 1.40 8.83 -28.01
C GLY A 47 2.70 8.04 -27.88
N GLN A 48 3.81 8.61 -28.37
CA GLN A 48 5.14 7.98 -28.28
C GLN A 48 5.63 7.92 -26.83
N LEU A 49 5.45 9.00 -26.07
CA LEU A 49 5.80 9.05 -24.64
C LEU A 49 5.02 8.03 -23.84
N ARG A 50 3.71 7.94 -24.03
CA ARG A 50 2.87 6.89 -23.40
C ARG A 50 3.37 5.49 -23.74
N SER A 51 3.74 5.24 -25.01
CA SER A 51 4.27 3.95 -25.43
C SER A 51 5.60 3.63 -24.74
N LEU A 52 6.49 4.62 -24.63
CA LEU A 52 7.77 4.50 -23.95
C LEU A 52 7.60 4.22 -22.45
N GLU A 53 6.73 4.97 -21.78
CA GLU A 53 6.38 4.76 -20.37
C GLU A 53 5.80 3.37 -20.14
N ARG A 54 4.88 2.94 -21.00
CA ARG A 54 4.33 1.58 -20.94
C ARG A 54 5.42 0.53 -21.13
N ALA A 55 6.31 0.69 -22.10
CA ALA A 55 7.42 -0.23 -22.33
C ALA A 55 8.36 -0.31 -21.12
N ARG A 56 8.68 0.83 -20.50
CA ARG A 56 9.46 0.89 -19.25
C ARG A 56 8.78 0.11 -18.13
N THR A 57 7.49 0.35 -17.88
CA THR A 57 6.72 -0.37 -16.85
C THR A 57 6.65 -1.86 -17.15
N VAL A 58 6.42 -2.25 -18.41
CA VAL A 58 6.40 -3.66 -18.81
C VAL A 58 7.76 -4.32 -18.56
N ASN A 59 8.86 -3.69 -18.92
CA ASN A 59 10.19 -4.24 -18.69
C ASN A 59 10.51 -4.37 -17.20
N PHE A 60 10.16 -3.35 -16.41
CA PHE A 60 10.30 -3.38 -14.96
C PHE A 60 9.50 -4.52 -14.32
N LEU A 61 8.22 -4.67 -14.68
CA LEU A 61 7.37 -5.73 -14.17
C LEU A 61 7.85 -7.12 -14.60
N LYS A 62 8.29 -7.30 -15.86
CA LYS A 62 8.90 -8.55 -16.33
C LYS A 62 10.09 -8.96 -15.45
N HIS A 63 10.95 -8.00 -15.10
CA HIS A 63 12.07 -8.27 -14.21
C HIS A 63 11.59 -8.65 -12.79
N LYS A 64 10.67 -7.89 -12.20
CA LYS A 64 10.12 -8.16 -10.85
C LYS A 64 9.40 -9.50 -10.74
N ILE A 65 8.71 -9.93 -11.79
CA ILE A 65 8.02 -11.24 -11.83
C ILE A 65 9.05 -12.37 -11.85
N ARG A 66 10.14 -12.24 -12.60
CA ARG A 66 11.22 -13.25 -12.65
C ARG A 66 11.95 -13.37 -11.32
N SER A 67 12.19 -12.26 -10.64
CA SER A 67 12.86 -12.20 -9.36
C SER A 67 11.90 -12.29 -8.17
N ARG A 68 10.69 -12.83 -8.36
CA ARG A 68 9.66 -12.87 -7.30
C ARG A 68 10.05 -13.92 -6.25
N PRO A 69 10.23 -13.53 -4.96
CA PRO A 69 10.48 -14.48 -3.89
C PRO A 69 9.34 -15.47 -3.70
N ASP A 70 9.66 -16.69 -3.28
CA ASP A 70 8.65 -17.67 -2.89
C ASP A 70 8.05 -17.34 -1.52
N ARG A 71 6.86 -17.87 -1.23
CA ARG A 71 6.19 -17.69 0.06
C ARG A 71 7.07 -18.17 1.22
N ALA A 72 7.77 -19.29 1.07
CA ALA A 72 8.63 -19.82 2.13
C ALA A 72 9.75 -18.84 2.51
N GLU A 73 10.32 -18.13 1.54
CA GLU A 73 11.31 -17.08 1.79
C GLU A 73 10.72 -15.89 2.53
N LEU A 74 9.51 -15.45 2.16
CA LEU A 74 8.81 -14.37 2.87
C LEU A 74 8.48 -14.74 4.32
N VAL A 75 8.15 -16.01 4.59
CA VAL A 75 7.93 -16.53 5.95
C VAL A 75 9.25 -16.56 6.74
N ARG A 76 10.33 -17.07 6.14
CA ARG A 76 11.68 -17.11 6.73
C ARG A 76 12.17 -15.71 7.13
N MET A 77 11.85 -14.70 6.32
CA MET A 77 12.17 -13.29 6.58
C MET A 77 11.19 -12.60 7.55
N HIS A 78 10.20 -13.31 8.09
CA HIS A 78 9.15 -12.76 8.97
C HIS A 78 8.29 -11.66 8.33
N ILE A 79 8.19 -11.63 6.99
CA ILE A 79 7.28 -10.74 6.26
C ILE A 79 5.86 -11.33 6.27
N LEU A 80 5.74 -12.63 5.99
CA LEU A 80 4.48 -13.38 6.08
C LEU A 80 4.47 -14.28 7.32
N GLN A 81 3.27 -14.56 7.82
CA GLN A 81 3.09 -15.51 8.92
C GLN A 81 3.12 -16.95 8.42
N GLU A 82 3.75 -17.83 9.21
CA GLU A 82 3.70 -19.27 9.02
C GLU A 82 2.34 -19.81 9.49
N THR A 83 1.32 -19.65 8.64
CA THR A 83 -0.02 -20.20 8.90
C THR A 83 -0.66 -20.72 7.61
N HIS A 84 -1.51 -21.73 7.75
CA HIS A 84 -2.39 -22.24 6.69
C HIS A 84 -3.80 -21.62 6.77
N ALA A 85 -4.05 -20.75 7.75
CA ALA A 85 -5.33 -20.06 7.87
C ALA A 85 -5.56 -19.08 6.71
N GLU A 86 -6.83 -18.90 6.38
CA GLU A 86 -7.29 -17.95 5.36
C GLU A 86 -6.82 -16.52 5.70
N PRO A 87 -6.42 -15.70 4.71
CA PRO A 87 -5.90 -14.34 4.90
C PRO A 87 -6.66 -13.45 5.87
N SER A 88 -8.00 -13.50 5.91
CA SER A 88 -8.79 -12.65 6.81
C SER A 88 -8.63 -13.02 8.29
N LEU A 89 -8.29 -14.28 8.59
CA LEU A 89 -8.18 -14.78 9.97
C LEU A 89 -6.78 -14.66 10.56
N GLN A 90 -5.74 -14.47 9.73
CA GLN A 90 -4.35 -14.54 10.17
C GLN A 90 -4.02 -13.53 11.28
N ALA A 91 -4.54 -12.31 11.17
CA ALA A 91 -4.32 -11.26 12.17
C ALA A 91 -4.92 -11.65 13.54
N THR A 92 -6.16 -12.13 13.54
CA THR A 92 -6.85 -12.58 14.75
C THR A 92 -6.17 -13.80 15.37
N GLN A 93 -5.77 -14.77 14.54
CA GLN A 93 -5.02 -15.94 14.98
C GLN A 93 -3.68 -15.55 15.63
N MET A 94 -2.94 -14.60 15.05
CA MET A 94 -1.68 -14.12 15.61
C MET A 94 -1.89 -13.45 16.98
N LYS A 95 -2.93 -12.63 17.10
CA LYS A 95 -3.30 -12.00 18.37
C LYS A 95 -3.62 -13.05 19.44
N LEU A 96 -4.39 -14.08 19.08
CA LEU A 96 -4.72 -15.19 19.97
C LEU A 96 -3.48 -15.99 20.38
N LYS A 97 -2.59 -16.32 19.43
CA LYS A 97 -1.33 -17.03 19.69
C LYS A 97 -0.45 -16.25 20.68
N ARG A 98 -0.35 -14.92 20.51
CA ARG A 98 0.40 -14.05 21.41
C ARG A 98 -0.21 -13.98 22.81
N ALA A 99 -1.54 -13.85 22.91
CA ALA A 99 -2.23 -13.82 24.20
C ALA A 99 -1.99 -15.11 24.98
N ARG A 100 -2.24 -16.28 24.35
CA ARG A 100 -1.98 -17.59 24.98
C ARG A 100 -0.54 -17.74 25.44
N LEU A 101 0.43 -17.34 24.60
CA LEU A 101 1.84 -17.41 24.97
C LEU A 101 2.17 -16.50 26.17
N ALA A 102 1.56 -15.31 26.24
CA ALA A 102 1.76 -14.41 27.37
C ALA A 102 1.20 -15.00 28.67
N ASP A 103 0.00 -15.58 28.61
CA ASP A 103 -0.65 -16.23 29.76
C ASP A 103 0.19 -17.43 30.25
N ASP A 104 0.61 -18.30 29.34
CA ASP A 104 1.46 -19.48 29.64
C ASP A 104 2.81 -19.07 30.25
N LEU A 105 3.44 -18.01 29.74
CA LEU A 105 4.69 -17.50 30.28
C LEU A 105 4.49 -16.88 31.67
N ASN A 106 3.37 -16.20 31.89
CA ASN A 106 3.06 -15.58 33.18
C ASN A 106 2.94 -16.63 34.29
N GLU A 107 2.26 -17.76 34.02
CA GLU A 107 2.17 -18.88 34.96
C GLU A 107 3.56 -19.48 35.27
N LYS A 108 4.37 -19.72 34.25
CA LYS A 108 5.73 -20.27 34.42
C LYS A 108 6.66 -19.35 35.20
N ILE A 109 6.53 -18.04 34.99
CA ILE A 109 7.32 -17.05 35.72
C ILE A 109 6.84 -16.93 37.18
N ALA A 110 5.53 -17.05 37.43
CA ALA A 110 4.99 -17.03 38.79
C ALA A 110 5.52 -18.21 39.64
N GLN A 111 5.77 -19.36 39.02
CA GLN A 111 6.34 -20.55 39.68
C GLN A 111 7.87 -20.62 39.60
N ARG A 112 8.55 -19.50 39.32
CA ARG A 112 10.00 -19.50 39.13
C ARG A 112 10.71 -19.92 40.43
N PRO A 113 11.55 -20.98 40.41
CA PRO A 113 12.32 -21.41 41.58
C PRO A 113 13.20 -20.30 42.14
N GLY A 114 13.26 -20.21 43.47
CA GLY A 114 14.16 -19.30 44.15
C GLY A 114 15.63 -19.68 43.98
N PRO A 115 16.58 -18.78 44.29
CA PRO A 115 18.01 -19.06 44.18
C PRO A 115 18.46 -20.24 45.07
N MET A 116 17.87 -20.42 46.25
CA MET A 116 18.21 -21.54 47.15
C MET A 116 17.81 -22.89 46.56
N GLU A 117 16.64 -22.98 45.93
CA GLU A 117 16.20 -24.20 45.24
C GLU A 117 17.14 -24.61 44.10
N LEU A 118 17.81 -23.65 43.46
CA LEU A 118 18.78 -23.92 42.40
C LEU A 118 20.12 -24.44 42.93
N VAL A 119 20.52 -23.98 44.13
CA VAL A 119 21.71 -24.47 44.85
C VAL A 119 21.49 -25.91 45.33
N GLU A 120 20.33 -26.20 45.92
CA GLU A 120 19.96 -27.57 46.34
C GLU A 120 19.95 -28.56 45.17
N LYS A 121 19.55 -28.09 43.97
CA LYS A 121 19.57 -28.87 42.73
C LYS A 121 20.95 -28.97 42.07
N ASN A 122 22.01 -28.46 42.70
CA ASN A 122 23.39 -28.43 42.20
C ASN A 122 23.54 -27.74 40.83
N ILE A 123 22.64 -26.79 40.51
CA ILE A 123 22.71 -26.00 39.28
C ILE A 123 23.59 -24.76 39.51
N LEU A 124 23.47 -24.14 40.69
CA LEU A 124 24.29 -23.03 41.11
C LEU A 124 25.26 -23.48 42.22
N PRO A 125 26.53 -23.05 42.19
CA PRO A 125 27.44 -23.28 43.29
C PRO A 125 27.00 -22.50 44.54
N VAL A 126 27.32 -23.03 45.72
CA VAL A 126 27.25 -22.26 46.96
C VAL A 126 28.36 -21.23 46.91
N ASP A 127 28.00 -19.95 46.91
CA ASP A 127 28.99 -18.87 46.99
C ASP A 127 29.53 -18.81 48.42
N ILE A 128 30.55 -19.63 48.69
CA ILE A 128 31.34 -19.56 49.92
C ILE A 128 32.31 -18.42 49.67
N GLY A 129 31.90 -17.19 50.03
CA GLY A 129 32.68 -15.99 49.78
C GLY A 129 34.16 -16.21 50.10
N GLN A 130 35.01 -16.00 49.10
CA GLN A 130 36.45 -15.97 49.34
C GLN A 130 36.75 -14.87 50.36
N GLN A 131 37.36 -15.29 51.47
CA GLN A 131 37.95 -14.43 52.49
C GLN A 131 39.13 -13.65 51.92
#